data_AF-W1YSC5-F1
#
_entry.id   AF-W1YSC5-F1
#
_cell.length_a   1.000
_cell.length_b   1.000
_cell.length_c   1.000
_cell.angle_alpha   90.00
_cell.angle_beta   90.00
_cell.angle_gamma   90.00
#
_symmetry.space_group_name_H-M   'P 1'
#
loop_
_entity.id
_entity.type
_entity.pdbx_description
1 polymer ?
#
loop_
_entity_poly.entity_id
_entity_poly.type
_entity_poly.pdbx_seq_one_letter_code
_entity_poly.pdbx_strand_id
1 'polypeptide(L)'
;LESSLRTFTFENGDIAVQMGTPTDCVYLGVNALMRPRPDIVVSGINAGPNLGDDVIYSGTVAAAMEGRHLGFPALAVSLDGHKHYDTAAA
;
A
#
# COMPACT_ATOMS: atom_id res chain seq x y z
N LEU A 1 -1.94 17.34 8.10
CA LEU A 1 -2.70 17.37 6.83
C LEU A 1 -3.39 18.71 6.73
N GLU A 2 -3.07 19.52 5.71
CA GLU A 2 -3.69 20.84 5.48
C GLU A 2 -5.12 20.73 4.95
N SER A 3 -5.59 19.51 4.61
CA SER A 3 -6.94 19.22 4.11
C SER A 3 -7.39 17.84 4.55
N SER A 4 -8.71 17.63 4.64
CA SER A 4 -9.28 16.31 4.89
C SER A 4 -9.17 15.42 3.65
N LEU A 5 -9.11 14.10 3.86
CA LEU A 5 -9.06 13.11 2.80
C LEU A 5 -10.47 12.57 2.52
N ARG A 6 -10.81 12.40 1.23
CA ARG A 6 -12.08 11.86 0.77
C ARG A 6 -11.85 10.48 0.17
N THR A 7 -12.73 9.53 0.44
CA THR A 7 -12.71 8.21 -0.19
C THR A 7 -13.72 8.12 -1.34
N PHE A 8 -13.40 7.29 -2.32
CA PHE A 8 -14.31 6.85 -3.38
C PHE A 8 -14.32 5.32 -3.39
N THR A 9 -15.51 4.72 -3.42
CA THR A 9 -15.68 3.27 -3.42
C THR A 9 -16.20 2.83 -4.79
N PHE A 10 -15.49 1.91 -5.42
CA PHE A 10 -15.87 1.31 -6.69
C PHE A 10 -16.94 0.23 -6.49
N GLU A 11 -17.62 -0.18 -7.56
CA GLU A 11 -18.67 -1.21 -7.51
C GLU A 11 -18.16 -2.57 -7.01
N ASN A 12 -16.89 -2.89 -7.24
CA ASN A 12 -16.25 -4.12 -6.78
C ASN A 12 -15.84 -4.06 -5.28
N GLY A 13 -16.05 -2.94 -4.61
CA GLY A 13 -15.71 -2.73 -3.20
C GLY A 13 -14.34 -2.10 -2.95
N ASP A 14 -13.53 -1.87 -4.00
CA ASP A 14 -12.24 -1.19 -3.84
C ASP A 14 -12.44 0.24 -3.33
N ILE A 15 -11.55 0.67 -2.43
CA ILE A 15 -11.59 2.01 -1.84
C ILE A 15 -10.35 2.79 -2.29
N ALA A 16 -10.58 3.88 -3.03
CA ALA A 16 -9.55 4.85 -3.35
C ALA A 16 -9.62 6.06 -2.41
N VAL A 17 -8.47 6.54 -1.95
CA VAL A 17 -8.36 7.83 -1.25
C VAL A 17 -8.03 8.91 -2.27
N GLN A 18 -8.94 9.85 -2.49
CA GLN A 18 -8.78 10.92 -3.47
C GLN A 18 -7.64 11.84 -3.07
N MET A 19 -6.67 12.01 -3.98
CA MET A 19 -5.42 12.76 -3.74
C MET A 19 -4.61 12.24 -2.54
N GLY A 20 -4.86 11.02 -2.09
CA GLY A 20 -4.14 10.39 -0.99
C GLY A 20 -2.78 9.85 -1.43
N THR A 21 -1.79 9.96 -0.57
CA THR A 21 -0.52 9.24 -0.72
C THR A 21 -0.69 7.75 -0.37
N PRO A 22 0.26 6.87 -0.74
CA PRO A 22 0.22 5.48 -0.30
C PRO A 22 0.17 5.32 1.23
N THR A 23 0.86 6.19 1.97
CA THR A 23 0.80 6.29 3.43
C THR A 23 -0.61 6.62 3.92
N ASP A 24 -1.28 7.61 3.32
CA ASP A 24 -2.65 7.98 3.67
C ASP A 24 -3.63 6.83 3.48
N CYS A 25 -3.50 6.09 2.36
CA CYS A 25 -4.34 4.93 2.06
C CYS A 25 -4.24 3.86 3.16
N VAL A 26 -3.02 3.49 3.55
CA VAL A 26 -2.81 2.46 4.58
C VAL A 26 -3.21 2.97 5.96
N TYR A 27 -2.86 4.21 6.30
CA TYR A 27 -3.23 4.80 7.59
C TYR A 27 -4.75 4.84 7.79
N LEU A 28 -5.50 5.31 6.78
CA LEU A 28 -6.97 5.28 6.82
C LEU A 28 -7.51 3.85 6.82
N GLY A 29 -6.96 2.96 6.00
CA GLY A 29 -7.32 1.54 5.96
C GLY A 29 -7.27 0.87 7.33
N VAL A 30 -6.11 0.96 7.99
CA VAL A 30 -5.83 0.31 9.28
C VAL A 30 -6.64 0.92 10.42
N ASN A 31 -6.78 2.25 10.43
CA ASN A 31 -7.30 2.96 11.61
C ASN A 31 -8.80 3.28 11.51
N ALA A 32 -9.36 3.45 10.31
CA ALA A 32 -10.73 3.94 10.13
C ALA A 32 -11.59 3.06 9.21
N LEU A 33 -11.08 2.61 8.07
CA LEU A 33 -11.91 2.06 6.99
C LEU A 33 -12.15 0.55 7.10
N MET A 34 -11.11 -0.24 7.44
CA MET A 34 -11.22 -1.69 7.47
C MET A 34 -11.63 -2.20 8.86
N ARG A 35 -12.72 -2.98 8.89
CA ARG A 35 -13.25 -3.64 10.10
C ARG A 35 -13.68 -5.07 9.76
N PRO A 36 -13.14 -6.11 10.45
CA PRO A 36 -12.08 -6.07 11.47
C PRO A 36 -10.78 -5.44 10.99
N ARG A 37 -9.89 -5.05 11.92
CA ARG A 37 -8.58 -4.48 11.55
C ARG A 37 -7.78 -5.51 10.74
N PRO A 38 -6.97 -5.10 9.76
CA PRO A 38 -6.13 -6.01 9.01
C PRO A 38 -5.03 -6.60 9.90
N ASP A 39 -4.67 -7.86 9.64
CA ASP A 39 -3.55 -8.53 10.31
C ASP A 39 -2.20 -8.19 9.66
N ILE A 40 -2.20 -7.81 8.38
CA ILE A 40 -1.02 -7.52 7.57
C ILE A 40 -1.31 -6.42 6.53
N VAL A 41 -0.28 -5.69 6.12
CA VAL A 41 -0.31 -4.82 4.93
C VAL A 41 0.59 -5.41 3.85
N VAL A 42 0.05 -5.53 2.64
CA VAL A 42 0.80 -5.85 1.43
C VAL A 42 0.69 -4.66 0.48
N SER A 43 1.82 -4.10 0.08
CA SER A 43 1.90 -3.02 -0.91
C SER A 43 2.59 -3.54 -2.16
N GLY A 44 1.88 -3.54 -3.28
CA GLY A 44 2.38 -4.05 -4.55
C GLY A 44 1.26 -4.47 -5.50
N ILE A 45 1.60 -5.07 -6.65
CA ILE A 45 2.96 -5.29 -7.15
C ILE A 45 3.42 -4.04 -7.90
N ASN A 46 4.53 -3.42 -7.48
CA ASN A 46 5.05 -2.24 -8.16
C ASN A 46 5.61 -2.57 -9.55
N ALA A 47 5.34 -1.69 -10.51
CA ALA A 47 5.86 -1.75 -11.86
C ALA A 47 7.25 -1.09 -11.93
N GLY A 48 8.29 -1.81 -11.51
CA GLY A 48 9.66 -1.32 -11.42
C GLY A 48 10.31 -1.63 -10.08
N PRO A 49 11.65 -1.72 -10.02
CA PRO A 49 12.35 -2.09 -8.80
C PRO A 49 12.31 -0.97 -7.74
N ASN A 50 12.38 -1.37 -6.46
CA ASN A 50 12.76 -0.48 -5.35
C ASN A 50 13.93 -1.12 -4.61
N LEU A 51 15.14 -0.82 -5.06
CA LEU A 51 16.37 -1.47 -4.60
C LEU A 51 17.34 -0.44 -4.04
N GLY A 52 18.14 -0.82 -3.05
CA GLY A 52 19.15 0.07 -2.47
C GLY A 52 18.56 1.30 -1.79
N ASP A 53 19.11 2.46 -2.08
CA ASP A 53 18.72 3.77 -1.54
C ASP A 53 17.39 4.29 -2.09
N ASP A 54 16.92 3.79 -3.23
CA ASP A 54 15.61 4.13 -3.81
C ASP A 54 14.44 3.77 -2.87
N VAL A 55 14.65 2.84 -1.95
CA VAL A 55 13.68 2.39 -0.95
C VAL A 55 13.15 3.56 -0.11
N ILE A 56 13.97 4.58 0.17
CA ILE A 56 13.60 5.74 1.00
C ILE A 56 12.57 6.64 0.28
N TYR A 57 12.57 6.63 -1.05
CA TYR A 57 11.66 7.44 -1.87
C TYR A 57 10.46 6.64 -2.38
N SER A 58 10.38 5.34 -2.09
CA SER A 58 9.37 4.44 -2.62
C SER A 58 8.02 4.59 -1.91
N GLY A 59 6.98 4.91 -2.68
CA GLY A 59 5.60 4.86 -2.21
C GLY A 59 5.13 3.45 -1.82
N THR A 60 5.62 2.41 -2.52
CA THR A 60 5.33 1.00 -2.21
C THR A 60 5.88 0.62 -0.84
N VAL A 61 7.12 1.03 -0.55
CA VAL A 61 7.74 0.79 0.76
C VAL A 61 7.07 1.66 1.84
N ALA A 62 6.76 2.92 1.55
CA ALA A 62 6.07 3.82 2.48
C ALA A 62 4.71 3.28 2.93
N ALA A 63 3.92 2.70 2.02
CA ALA A 63 2.67 2.03 2.37
C ALA A 63 2.90 0.82 3.28
N ALA A 64 3.86 -0.06 2.97
CA ALA A 64 4.17 -1.20 3.83
C ALA A 64 4.64 -0.77 5.23
N MET A 65 5.43 0.30 5.33
CA MET A 65 5.91 0.83 6.61
C MET A 65 4.80 1.28 7.55
N GLU A 66 3.62 1.69 7.04
CA GLU A 66 2.46 2.03 7.87
C GLU A 66 1.84 0.80 8.55
N GLY A 67 2.03 -0.39 7.97
CA GLY A 67 1.60 -1.67 8.53
C GLY A 67 2.57 -2.28 9.56
N ARG A 68 3.71 -1.63 9.86
CA ARG A 68 4.79 -2.23 10.67
C ARG A 68 4.42 -2.62 12.11
N HIS A 69 3.29 -2.14 12.62
CA HIS A 69 2.82 -2.42 13.98
C HIS A 69 1.67 -3.45 14.03
N LEU A 70 1.35 -4.09 12.91
CA LEU A 70 0.31 -5.12 12.84
C LEU A 70 0.82 -6.48 13.33
N GLY A 71 -0.07 -7.47 13.35
CA GLY A 71 0.25 -8.83 13.83
C GLY A 71 1.30 -9.54 13.00
N PHE A 72 1.41 -9.20 11.71
CA PHE A 72 2.41 -9.74 10.80
C PHE A 72 3.29 -8.64 10.18
N PRO A 73 4.54 -8.96 9.80
CA PRO A 73 5.41 -8.02 9.11
C PRO A 73 4.78 -7.63 7.76
N ALA A 74 4.79 -6.32 7.46
CA ALA A 74 4.30 -5.82 6.20
C ALA A 74 5.21 -6.20 5.03
N LEU A 75 4.62 -6.35 3.84
CA LEU A 75 5.32 -6.72 2.61
C LEU A 75 5.25 -5.59 1.59
N ALA A 76 6.41 -5.18 1.07
CA ALA A 76 6.51 -4.35 -0.13
C ALA A 76 7.01 -5.22 -1.28
N VAL A 77 6.22 -5.34 -2.36
CA VAL A 77 6.50 -6.23 -3.48
C VAL A 77 6.68 -5.40 -4.75
N SER A 78 7.87 -5.46 -5.34
CA SER A 78 8.25 -4.70 -6.53
C SER A 78 8.82 -5.63 -7.60
N LEU A 79 8.26 -5.57 -8.81
CA LEU A 79 8.73 -6.34 -9.95
C LEU A 79 9.82 -5.55 -10.69
N ASP A 80 10.96 -6.20 -10.97
CA ASP A 80 11.98 -5.62 -11.85
C ASP A 80 11.56 -5.74 -13.33
N GLY A 81 10.59 -4.91 -13.72
CA GLY A 81 10.01 -4.87 -15.05
C GLY A 81 8.49 -4.75 -15.03
N HIS A 82 7.85 -5.13 -16.14
CA HIS A 82 6.43 -4.88 -16.39
C HIS A 82 5.67 -6.08 -16.98
N LYS A 83 6.26 -7.28 -16.97
CA LYS A 83 5.70 -8.46 -17.66
C LYS A 83 5.29 -9.57 -16.72
N HIS A 84 6.20 -10.01 -15.85
CA HIS A 84 6.03 -11.22 -15.06
C HIS A 84 5.37 -10.97 -13.70
N TYR A 85 4.19 -10.34 -13.69
CA TYR A 85 3.45 -10.10 -12.44
C TYR A 85 3.02 -11.41 -11.76
N ASP A 86 2.69 -12.45 -12.53
CA ASP A 86 2.35 -13.77 -12.00
C ASP A 86 3.49 -14.36 -11.15
N THR A 87 4.75 -14.12 -11.53
CA THR A 87 5.91 -14.55 -10.75
C THR A 87 5.99 -13.83 -9.41
N ALA A 88 5.62 -12.54 -9.36
CA ALA A 88 5.63 -11.76 -8.13
C ALA A 88 4.38 -12.00 -7.27
N ALA A 89 3.31 -12.56 -7.84
CA ALA A 89 2.08 -12.92 -7.13
C ALA A 89 2.11 -14.34 -6.53
N ALA A 90 3.00 -15.20 -7.03
CA ALA A 90 3.13 -16.61 -6.65
C ALA A 90 3.81 -16.83 -5.29
#